data_AF-A0A845RMD5-F1
#
_entry.id   AF-A0A845RMD5-F1
#
_cell.length_a   1.000
_cell.length_b   1.000
_cell.length_c   1.000
_cell.angle_alpha   90.00
_cell.angle_beta   90.00
_cell.angle_gamma   90.00
#
_symmetry.space_group_name_H-M   'P 1'
#
loop_
_entity.id
_entity.type
_entity.pdbx_description
1 polymer ?
#
loop_
_entity_poly.entity_id
_entity_poly.type
_entity_poly.pdbx_seq_one_letter_code
_entity_poly.pdbx_strand_id
1 'polypeptide(L)'
;MAAPLPKEDKAKIVDYLRQQDLWDLTGVKIKELIKEDLGINISQPTASKLKGEILEDNSDDREFTGDDSSLSEETDAVTELTNPDNIRQLSQEQMNAIDYLLKGQSDRAAAEAVGVSLQTIWDWRDNDPLFIAELNRQRVELWSEARERLKSLANRALDVVEQQLNSDDPKAALAAAKYVLQGTRLLGDTDLSIKGPTTPEEVLLPKLRREARQEWEAKNGKQHQTLDFRYDPDLLETDRRETEIEALAKNKLKKAMAEAGLA
;
A
#
# COMPACT_ATOMS: atom_id res chain seq x y z
N MET A 1 -11.10 7.66 25.99
CA MET A 1 -11.31 6.27 25.50
C MET A 1 -12.64 6.23 24.79
N ALA A 2 -12.75 5.58 23.63
CA ALA A 2 -14.06 5.32 23.02
C ALA A 2 -14.76 4.17 23.77
N ALA A 3 -16.10 4.17 23.79
CA ALA A 3 -16.86 3.06 24.35
C ALA A 3 -16.66 1.79 23.49
N PRO A 4 -16.63 0.58 24.09
CA PRO A 4 -16.61 -0.66 23.32
C PRO A 4 -17.89 -0.80 22.49
N LEU A 5 -17.76 -1.24 21.23
CA LEU A 5 -18.92 -1.47 20.37
C LEU A 5 -19.85 -2.55 20.95
N PRO A 6 -21.18 -2.38 20.88
CA PRO A 6 -22.13 -3.46 21.12
C PRO A 6 -21.86 -4.65 20.18
N LYS A 7 -22.01 -5.88 20.69
CA LYS A 7 -21.71 -7.10 19.92
C LYS A 7 -22.59 -7.22 18.65
N GLU A 8 -23.85 -6.84 18.77
CA GLU A 8 -24.81 -6.85 17.64
C GLU A 8 -24.41 -5.87 16.54
N ASP A 9 -23.80 -4.74 16.90
CA ASP A 9 -23.37 -3.73 15.94
C ASP A 9 -22.05 -4.13 15.26
N LYS A 10 -21.13 -4.82 15.97
CA LYS A 10 -19.97 -5.44 15.32
C LYS A 10 -20.41 -6.47 14.27
N ALA A 11 -21.39 -7.33 14.56
CA ALA A 11 -21.88 -8.33 13.60
C ALA A 11 -22.42 -7.68 12.32
N LYS A 12 -23.38 -6.75 12.43
CA LYS A 12 -23.96 -6.02 11.29
C LYS A 12 -22.88 -5.32 10.44
N ILE A 13 -21.87 -4.74 11.08
CA ILE A 13 -20.74 -4.11 10.39
C ILE A 13 -19.90 -5.14 9.63
N VAL A 14 -19.55 -6.28 10.24
CA VAL A 14 -18.75 -7.32 9.56
C VAL A 14 -19.52 -7.92 8.39
N ASP A 15 -20.82 -8.19 8.55
CA ASP A 15 -21.67 -8.75 7.49
C ASP A 15 -21.82 -7.79 6.31
N TYR A 16 -21.97 -6.47 6.57
CA TYR A 16 -21.96 -5.43 5.55
C TYR A 16 -20.58 -5.30 4.87
N LEU A 17 -19.49 -5.29 5.64
CA LEU A 17 -18.14 -5.14 5.10
C LEU A 17 -17.69 -6.35 4.27
N ARG A 18 -18.16 -7.57 4.58
CA ARG A 18 -17.93 -8.77 3.75
C ARG A 18 -18.67 -8.72 2.39
N GLN A 19 -19.54 -7.74 2.16
CA GLN A 19 -20.21 -7.49 0.87
C GLN A 19 -19.56 -6.33 0.08
N GLN A 20 -18.48 -5.73 0.59
CA GLN A 20 -17.77 -4.61 -0.03
C GLN A 20 -16.35 -5.05 -0.43
N ASP A 21 -15.79 -4.45 -1.49
CA ASP A 21 -14.36 -4.62 -1.77
C ASP A 21 -13.54 -3.85 -0.73
N LEU A 22 -13.03 -4.58 0.27
CA LEU A 22 -12.24 -3.99 1.33
C LEU A 22 -10.81 -3.69 0.92
N TRP A 23 -10.29 -4.17 -0.21
CA TRP A 23 -8.85 -4.11 -0.52
C TRP A 23 -8.38 -2.65 -0.70
N ASP A 24 -9.10 -1.86 -1.50
CA ASP A 24 -8.82 -0.45 -1.75
C ASP A 24 -9.33 0.49 -0.64
N LEU A 25 -10.29 0.06 0.19
CA LEU A 25 -10.92 0.94 1.19
C LEU A 25 -10.00 1.24 2.39
N THR A 26 -9.77 2.52 2.67
CA THR A 26 -9.03 2.97 3.87
C THR A 26 -9.92 2.91 5.12
N GLY A 27 -9.31 2.79 6.31
CA GLY A 27 -10.05 2.86 7.58
C GLY A 27 -10.82 4.18 7.80
N VAL A 28 -10.51 5.25 7.05
CA VAL A 28 -11.32 6.47 7.02
C VAL A 28 -12.59 6.25 6.20
N LYS A 29 -12.46 5.74 4.96
CA LYS A 29 -13.62 5.49 4.08
C LYS A 29 -14.53 4.39 4.61
N ILE A 30 -13.98 3.33 5.23
CA ILE A 30 -14.75 2.29 5.93
C ILE A 30 -15.60 2.90 7.06
N LYS A 31 -15.02 3.78 7.88
CA LYS A 31 -15.75 4.50 8.93
C LYS A 31 -16.88 5.37 8.35
N GLU A 32 -16.65 6.02 7.21
CA GLU A 32 -17.67 6.83 6.54
C GLU A 32 -18.83 5.97 6.05
N LEU A 33 -18.56 4.89 5.30
CA LEU A 33 -19.59 3.97 4.79
C LEU A 33 -20.46 3.39 5.91
N ILE A 34 -19.85 2.96 7.02
CA ILE A 34 -20.59 2.44 8.20
C ILE A 34 -21.47 3.51 8.85
N LYS A 35 -21.04 4.78 8.82
CA LYS A 35 -21.83 5.90 9.33
C LYS A 35 -22.95 6.31 8.37
N GLU A 36 -22.74 6.16 7.06
CA GLU A 36 -23.66 6.53 5.99
C GLU A 36 -24.77 5.48 5.83
N ASP A 37 -24.41 4.20 5.68
CA ASP A 37 -25.38 3.12 5.38
C ASP A 37 -25.96 2.44 6.62
N LEU A 38 -25.19 2.34 7.72
CA LEU A 38 -25.64 1.68 8.96
C LEU A 38 -25.96 2.68 10.10
N GLY A 39 -25.59 3.96 9.96
CA GLY A 39 -25.77 4.98 10.99
C GLY A 39 -24.85 4.84 12.21
N ILE A 40 -23.92 3.88 12.23
CA ILE A 40 -23.08 3.56 13.39
C ILE A 40 -21.79 4.39 13.34
N ASN A 41 -21.45 5.07 14.44
CA ASN A 41 -20.25 5.92 14.50
C ASN A 41 -19.08 5.19 15.18
N ILE A 42 -18.12 4.69 14.40
CA ILE A 42 -16.94 3.96 14.89
C ILE A 42 -15.65 4.80 14.84
N SER A 43 -14.59 4.36 15.53
CA SER A 43 -13.27 5.01 15.41
C SER A 43 -12.52 4.51 14.17
N GLN A 44 -11.64 5.33 13.57
CA GLN A 44 -10.82 4.89 12.43
C GLN A 44 -9.88 3.72 12.79
N PRO A 45 -9.26 3.66 13.99
CA PRO A 45 -8.53 2.46 14.41
C PRO A 45 -9.42 1.21 14.51
N THR A 46 -10.69 1.36 14.91
CA THR A 46 -11.66 0.25 14.90
C THR A 46 -11.97 -0.19 13.47
N ALA A 47 -12.18 0.75 12.54
CA ALA A 47 -12.43 0.46 11.13
C ALA A 47 -11.24 -0.28 10.47
N SER A 48 -10.01 0.21 10.69
CA SER A 48 -8.79 -0.47 10.21
C SER A 48 -8.63 -1.87 10.81
N LYS A 49 -8.93 -2.04 12.11
CA LYS A 49 -8.87 -3.38 12.75
C LYS A 49 -9.93 -4.33 12.20
N LEU A 50 -11.14 -3.86 11.91
CA LEU A 50 -12.18 -4.66 11.27
C LEU A 50 -11.80 -5.07 9.83
N LYS A 51 -11.09 -4.22 9.08
CA LYS A 51 -10.51 -4.61 7.78
C LYS A 51 -9.47 -5.72 7.95
N GLY A 52 -8.56 -5.61 8.91
CA GLY A 52 -7.58 -6.67 9.23
C GLY A 52 -8.27 -7.99 9.60
N GLU A 53 -9.18 -7.96 10.56
CA GLU A 53 -9.98 -9.11 11.03
C GLU A 53 -10.90 -9.75 9.95
N ILE A 54 -11.01 -9.17 8.75
CA ILE A 54 -11.74 -9.76 7.61
C ILE A 54 -10.77 -10.23 6.51
N LEU A 55 -9.60 -9.60 6.34
CA LEU A 55 -8.60 -9.98 5.35
C LEU A 55 -7.66 -11.09 5.84
N GLU A 56 -7.38 -11.17 7.14
CA GLU A 56 -6.56 -12.25 7.75
C GLU A 56 -7.26 -13.63 7.72
N ASP A 57 -8.56 -13.67 7.42
CA ASP A 57 -9.42 -14.87 7.36
C ASP A 57 -9.26 -15.70 6.05
N ASN A 58 -8.38 -15.31 5.09
CA ASN A 58 -8.55 -15.63 3.66
C ASN A 58 -7.29 -16.07 2.85
N SER A 59 -6.18 -16.59 3.43
CA SER A 59 -4.91 -16.82 2.67
C SER A 59 -4.16 -18.14 2.94
N ASP A 60 -3.70 -18.84 1.89
CA ASP A 60 -2.58 -19.82 1.88
C ASP A 60 -2.07 -20.11 0.42
N ASP A 61 -0.75 -20.36 0.21
CA ASP A 61 0.09 -20.20 -1.03
C ASP A 61 -0.48 -20.65 -2.44
N ARG A 62 -0.15 -21.68 -3.28
CA ARG A 62 1.04 -22.52 -3.67
C ARG A 62 0.97 -22.86 -5.19
N GLU A 63 2.10 -23.10 -5.88
CA GLU A 63 2.29 -22.95 -7.35
C GLU A 63 1.83 -24.09 -8.32
N PHE A 64 1.64 -23.77 -9.62
CA PHE A 64 1.79 -24.73 -10.75
C PHE A 64 2.31 -24.09 -12.07
N THR A 65 2.67 -24.93 -13.06
CA THR A 65 3.48 -24.60 -14.26
C THR A 65 2.90 -25.17 -15.57
N GLY A 66 2.88 -24.43 -16.69
CA GLY A 66 2.49 -25.01 -18.00
C GLY A 66 2.57 -24.06 -19.21
N ASP A 67 3.14 -24.57 -20.30
CA ASP A 67 3.68 -23.95 -21.53
C ASP A 67 2.67 -23.69 -22.69
N ASP A 68 3.12 -22.98 -23.75
CA ASP A 68 2.68 -22.85 -25.18
C ASP A 68 1.16 -22.94 -25.57
N SER A 69 0.53 -22.11 -26.43
CA SER A 69 0.98 -21.74 -27.79
C SER A 69 0.11 -20.68 -28.52
N SER A 70 0.80 -19.82 -29.29
CA SER A 70 0.49 -19.26 -30.63
C SER A 70 -0.95 -19.15 -31.20
N LEU A 71 -1.33 -17.96 -31.69
CA LEU A 71 -1.41 -17.61 -33.13
C LEU A 71 -1.82 -16.13 -33.41
N SER A 72 -1.67 -15.68 -34.66
CA SER A 72 -1.80 -14.29 -35.16
C SER A 72 -3.16 -14.03 -35.90
N GLU A 73 -3.48 -12.90 -36.58
CA GLU A 73 -2.74 -11.76 -37.18
C GLU A 73 -3.71 -10.60 -37.55
N GLU A 74 -3.25 -9.33 -37.55
CA GLU A 74 -3.66 -8.11 -38.34
C GLU A 74 -5.18 -7.71 -38.51
N THR A 75 -5.62 -6.49 -38.88
CA THR A 75 -5.07 -5.36 -39.68
C THR A 75 -5.50 -3.94 -39.20
N ASP A 76 -4.77 -2.93 -39.68
CA ASP A 76 -4.85 -1.46 -39.57
C ASP A 76 -6.22 -0.72 -39.45
N ALA A 77 -6.24 0.46 -38.79
CA ALA A 77 -6.06 1.76 -39.49
C ALA A 77 -6.24 3.06 -38.64
N VAL A 78 -5.55 4.12 -39.12
CA VAL A 78 -5.66 5.58 -38.77
C VAL A 78 -4.98 6.05 -37.48
N THR A 79 -4.30 7.19 -37.58
CA THR A 79 -3.22 7.60 -36.66
C THR A 79 -3.27 9.08 -36.32
N GLU A 80 -3.27 9.43 -35.03
CA GLU A 80 -2.67 10.68 -34.52
C GLU A 80 -2.25 10.50 -33.04
N LEU A 81 -1.25 9.65 -32.83
CA LEU A 81 -0.73 9.29 -31.51
C LEU A 81 0.27 10.32 -30.99
N THR A 82 0.15 10.71 -29.72
CA THR A 82 1.18 11.48 -29.00
C THR A 82 2.41 10.60 -28.74
N ASN A 83 3.35 10.65 -29.68
CA ASN A 83 4.73 10.10 -29.69
C ASN A 83 5.10 9.12 -28.53
N PRO A 84 4.74 7.83 -28.63
CA PRO A 84 5.10 6.81 -27.66
C PRO A 84 6.44 6.15 -28.03
N ASP A 85 7.57 6.79 -27.72
CA ASP A 85 8.89 6.32 -28.19
C ASP A 85 10.01 6.39 -27.12
N ASN A 86 10.59 5.22 -26.84
CA ASN A 86 11.86 4.92 -26.15
C ASN A 86 12.04 5.31 -24.66
N ILE A 87 12.13 4.26 -23.82
CA ILE A 87 12.86 4.19 -22.53
C ILE A 87 12.69 5.47 -21.68
N ARG A 88 11.44 5.72 -21.25
CA ARG A 88 11.07 7.01 -20.66
C ARG A 88 11.76 7.21 -19.31
N GLN A 89 12.80 8.05 -19.30
CA GLN A 89 13.27 8.72 -18.09
C GLN A 89 12.28 9.82 -17.70
N LEU A 90 12.26 10.21 -16.43
CA LEU A 90 11.43 11.33 -15.97
C LEU A 90 11.87 12.62 -16.65
N SER A 91 10.89 13.41 -17.13
CA SER A 91 11.19 14.70 -17.75
C SER A 91 11.73 15.70 -16.72
N GLN A 92 12.36 16.78 -17.18
CA GLN A 92 12.87 17.80 -16.26
C GLN A 92 11.73 18.47 -15.46
N GLU A 93 10.56 18.62 -16.07
CA GLU A 93 9.33 19.09 -15.44
C GLU A 93 8.87 18.13 -14.35
N GLN A 94 8.91 16.82 -14.60
CA GLN A 94 8.59 15.79 -13.61
C GLN A 94 9.56 15.81 -12.42
N MET A 95 10.86 15.88 -12.69
CA MET A 95 11.88 15.98 -11.63
C MET A 95 11.69 17.27 -10.80
N ASN A 96 11.45 18.41 -11.45
CA ASN A 96 11.17 19.67 -10.76
C ASN A 96 9.88 19.59 -9.92
N ALA A 97 8.84 18.91 -10.39
CA ALA A 97 7.60 18.72 -9.64
C ALA A 97 7.78 17.85 -8.40
N ILE A 98 8.52 16.73 -8.50
CA ILE A 98 8.94 15.91 -7.35
C ILE A 98 9.65 16.79 -6.32
N ASP A 99 10.56 17.65 -6.78
CA ASP A 99 11.34 18.56 -5.95
C ASP A 99 10.46 19.55 -5.16
N TYR A 100 9.33 20.01 -5.71
CA TYR A 100 8.36 20.85 -4.98
C TYR A 100 7.45 20.04 -4.04
N LEU A 101 7.02 18.84 -4.44
CA LEU A 101 6.19 17.96 -3.62
C LEU A 101 6.92 17.43 -2.38
N LEU A 102 8.24 17.17 -2.48
CA LEU A 102 9.10 16.80 -1.35
C LEU A 102 9.25 17.92 -0.32
N LYS A 103 9.21 19.18 -0.77
CA LYS A 103 9.18 20.38 0.09
C LYS A 103 7.81 20.61 0.74
N GLY A 104 6.86 19.69 0.58
CA GLY A 104 5.52 19.74 1.19
C GLY A 104 4.58 20.76 0.54
N GLN A 105 4.86 21.20 -0.69
CA GLN A 105 3.99 22.12 -1.41
C GLN A 105 2.76 21.40 -1.96
N SER A 106 1.68 22.15 -2.21
CA SER A 106 0.47 21.61 -2.83
C SER A 106 0.66 21.38 -4.33
N ASP A 107 -0.11 20.46 -4.90
CA ASP A 107 -0.07 20.13 -6.34
C ASP A 107 -0.30 21.35 -7.23
N ARG A 108 -1.09 22.34 -6.76
CA ARG A 108 -1.28 23.62 -7.44
C ARG A 108 0.00 24.46 -7.48
N ALA A 109 0.72 24.54 -6.37
CA ALA A 109 1.98 25.29 -6.31
C ALA A 109 3.08 24.60 -7.12
N ALA A 110 3.15 23.27 -7.08
CA ALA A 110 4.06 22.49 -7.93
C ALA A 110 3.74 22.68 -9.43
N ALA A 111 2.47 22.61 -9.84
CA ALA A 111 2.05 22.85 -11.21
C ALA A 111 2.42 24.27 -11.69
N GLU A 112 2.12 25.29 -10.89
CA GLU A 112 2.41 26.70 -11.18
C GLU A 112 3.91 26.99 -11.27
N ALA A 113 4.72 26.41 -10.37
CA ALA A 113 6.18 26.59 -10.35
C ALA A 113 6.93 25.80 -11.44
N VAL A 114 6.30 24.77 -12.02
CA VAL A 114 6.86 23.96 -13.13
C VAL A 114 6.30 24.39 -14.50
N GLY A 115 5.20 25.16 -14.53
CA GLY A 115 4.58 25.64 -15.76
C GLY A 115 3.62 24.63 -16.44
N VAL A 116 3.15 23.63 -15.71
CA VAL A 116 2.22 22.59 -16.20
C VAL A 116 0.80 22.78 -15.65
N SER A 117 -0.17 22.05 -16.20
CA SER A 117 -1.53 22.06 -15.65
C SER A 117 -1.60 21.32 -14.32
N LEU A 118 -2.55 21.68 -13.44
CA LEU A 118 -2.81 20.90 -12.23
C LEU A 118 -3.17 19.44 -12.57
N GLN A 119 -3.98 19.22 -13.62
CA GLN A 119 -4.37 17.88 -14.07
C GLN A 119 -3.16 17.01 -14.44
N THR A 120 -2.09 17.62 -14.95
CA THR A 120 -0.82 16.93 -15.28
C THR A 120 -0.12 16.41 -14.03
N ILE A 121 -0.11 17.19 -12.93
CA ILE A 121 0.47 16.72 -11.65
C ILE A 121 -0.36 15.59 -11.03
N TRP A 122 -1.69 15.65 -11.13
CA TRP A 122 -2.56 14.55 -10.68
C TRP A 122 -2.34 13.28 -11.50
N ASP A 123 -2.31 13.38 -12.83
CA ASP A 123 -2.05 12.25 -13.71
C ASP A 123 -0.68 11.59 -13.43
N TRP A 124 0.37 12.39 -13.25
CA TRP A 124 1.68 11.86 -12.84
C TRP A 124 1.66 11.19 -11.45
N ARG A 125 0.83 11.68 -10.52
CA ARG A 125 0.74 11.13 -9.16
C ARG A 125 -0.11 9.88 -9.02
N ASP A 126 -1.05 9.67 -9.93
CA ASP A 126 -2.02 8.58 -9.86
C ASP A 126 -1.78 7.50 -10.94
N ASN A 127 -1.20 7.86 -12.10
CA ASN A 127 -1.06 6.97 -13.26
C ASN A 127 0.39 6.75 -13.75
N ASP A 128 1.37 7.61 -13.45
CA ASP A 128 2.76 7.48 -13.94
C ASP A 128 3.64 6.68 -12.95
N PRO A 129 4.01 5.42 -13.25
CA PRO A 129 4.68 4.55 -12.28
C PRO A 129 6.10 5.02 -11.93
N LEU A 130 6.78 5.70 -12.86
CA LEU A 130 8.13 6.23 -12.66
C LEU A 130 8.09 7.42 -11.70
N PHE A 131 7.11 8.31 -11.88
CA PHE A 131 6.94 9.49 -11.04
C PHE A 131 6.60 9.09 -9.60
N ILE A 132 5.67 8.14 -9.43
CA ILE A 132 5.26 7.60 -8.14
C ILE A 132 6.44 6.92 -7.44
N ALA A 133 7.18 6.07 -8.16
CA ALA A 133 8.34 5.35 -7.64
C ALA A 133 9.45 6.30 -7.17
N GLU A 134 9.87 7.26 -8.00
CA GLU A 134 10.95 8.19 -7.67
C GLU A 134 10.57 9.16 -6.53
N LEU A 135 9.33 9.67 -6.54
CA LEU A 135 8.80 10.50 -5.45
C LEU A 135 8.82 9.74 -4.12
N ASN A 136 8.48 8.45 -4.12
CA ASN A 136 8.55 7.61 -2.93
C ASN A 136 9.99 7.25 -2.55
N ARG A 137 10.87 7.00 -3.52
CA ARG A 137 12.30 6.75 -3.28
C ARG A 137 12.95 7.92 -2.54
N GLN A 138 12.76 9.14 -3.05
CA GLN A 138 13.30 10.36 -2.41
C GLN A 138 12.63 10.67 -1.06
N ARG A 139 11.34 10.37 -0.88
CA ARG A 139 10.69 10.42 0.45
C ARG A 139 11.36 9.47 1.45
N VAL A 140 11.63 8.23 1.05
CA VAL A 140 12.29 7.22 1.90
C VAL A 140 13.72 7.65 2.25
N GLU A 141 14.44 8.26 1.32
CA GLU A 141 15.78 8.82 1.52
C GLU A 141 15.76 9.96 2.57
N LEU A 142 14.90 10.96 2.38
CA LEU A 142 14.69 12.07 3.32
C LEU A 142 14.26 11.59 4.74
N TRP A 143 13.36 10.61 4.81
CA TRP A 143 12.97 10.01 6.09
C TRP A 143 14.08 9.16 6.73
N SER A 144 14.99 8.59 5.95
CA SER A 144 16.15 7.86 6.47
C SER A 144 17.11 8.79 7.21
N GLU A 145 17.46 9.93 6.61
CA GLU A 145 18.28 10.96 7.26
C GLU A 145 17.64 11.49 8.54
N ALA A 146 16.33 11.79 8.48
CA ALA A 146 15.56 12.25 9.64
C ALA A 146 15.53 11.18 10.75
N ARG A 147 15.35 9.89 10.41
CA ARG A 147 15.38 8.78 11.36
C ARG A 147 16.75 8.61 12.01
N GLU A 148 17.85 8.74 11.25
CA GLU A 148 19.20 8.62 11.80
C GLU A 148 19.55 9.80 12.71
N ARG A 149 19.15 11.03 12.34
CA ARG A 149 19.27 12.21 13.21
C ARG A 149 18.45 12.04 14.49
N LEU A 150 17.26 11.44 14.42
CA LEU A 150 16.45 11.12 15.60
C LEU A 150 17.09 10.05 16.50
N LYS A 151 17.70 8.99 15.94
CA LYS A 151 18.50 8.02 16.72
C LYS A 151 19.67 8.70 17.44
N SER A 152 20.41 9.56 16.74
CA SER A 152 21.53 10.31 17.33
C SER A 152 21.07 11.20 18.49
N LEU A 153 19.91 11.86 18.36
CA LEU A 153 19.30 12.63 19.45
C LEU A 153 18.77 11.75 20.59
N ALA A 154 18.24 10.57 20.30
CA ALA A 154 17.80 9.61 21.31
C ALA A 154 18.96 9.06 22.14
N ASN A 155 20.09 8.71 21.51
CA ASN A 155 21.32 8.33 22.21
C ASN A 155 21.79 9.46 23.13
N ARG A 156 21.88 10.69 22.61
CA ARG A 156 22.26 11.87 23.42
C ARG A 156 21.28 12.18 24.56
N ALA A 157 20.00 11.84 24.41
CA ALA A 157 19.03 11.95 25.50
C ALA A 157 19.24 10.85 26.55
N LEU A 158 19.62 9.64 26.13
CA LEU A 158 20.00 8.54 27.02
C LEU A 158 21.26 8.87 27.83
N ASP A 159 22.30 9.43 27.19
CA ASP A 159 23.52 9.91 27.87
C ASP A 159 23.19 10.88 29.02
N VAL A 160 22.27 11.83 28.77
CA VAL A 160 21.82 12.81 29.77
C VAL A 160 21.00 12.13 30.87
N VAL A 161 20.15 11.16 30.55
CA VAL A 161 19.40 10.39 31.56
C VAL A 161 20.33 9.55 32.44
N GLU A 162 21.37 8.93 31.87
CA GLU A 162 22.40 8.21 32.62
C GLU A 162 23.19 9.15 33.56
N GLN A 163 23.58 10.33 33.09
CA GLN A 163 24.20 11.34 33.95
C GLN A 163 23.28 11.76 35.11
N GLN A 164 21.98 11.95 34.85
CA GLN A 164 21.03 12.33 35.91
C GLN A 164 20.69 11.19 36.88
N LEU A 165 20.77 9.91 36.48
CA LEU A 165 20.69 8.77 37.40
C LEU A 165 21.80 8.78 38.46
N ASN A 166 22.97 9.27 38.09
CA ASN A 166 24.16 9.39 38.95
C ASN A 166 24.27 10.75 39.66
N SER A 167 23.18 11.53 39.72
CA SER A 167 23.15 12.87 40.31
C SER A 167 23.03 12.84 41.84
N ASP A 168 23.79 13.69 42.52
CA ASP A 168 23.69 13.92 43.97
C ASP A 168 22.36 14.59 44.40
N ASP A 169 21.54 15.10 43.47
CA ASP A 169 20.16 15.54 43.76
C ASP A 169 19.18 14.35 43.70
N PRO A 170 18.56 13.94 44.82
CA PRO A 170 17.60 12.84 44.83
C PRO A 170 16.35 13.12 43.97
N LYS A 171 16.01 14.38 43.66
CA LYS A 171 14.89 14.71 42.78
C LYS A 171 15.23 14.45 41.31
N ALA A 172 16.41 14.90 40.85
CA ALA A 172 16.92 14.62 39.52
C ALA A 172 17.06 13.10 39.27
N ALA A 173 17.72 12.38 40.18
CA ALA A 173 17.90 10.94 40.07
C ALA A 173 16.56 10.17 40.05
N LEU A 174 15.60 10.54 40.91
CA LEU A 174 14.26 9.94 40.91
C LEU A 174 13.45 10.29 39.66
N ALA A 175 13.67 11.45 39.04
CA ALA A 175 13.03 11.81 37.78
C ALA A 175 13.60 10.98 36.62
N ALA A 176 14.92 10.88 36.51
CA ALA A 176 15.61 10.05 35.52
C ALA A 176 15.18 8.58 35.62
N ALA A 177 15.15 8.02 36.84
CA ALA A 177 14.69 6.65 37.09
C ALA A 177 13.24 6.42 36.63
N LYS A 178 12.34 7.40 36.82
CA LYS A 178 10.96 7.31 36.32
C LYS A 178 10.91 7.27 34.80
N TYR A 179 11.69 8.11 34.10
CA TYR A 179 11.73 8.08 32.64
C TYR A 179 12.23 6.74 32.09
N VAL A 180 13.28 6.15 32.67
CA VAL A 180 13.76 4.81 32.29
C VAL A 180 12.69 3.73 32.54
N LEU A 181 12.05 3.72 33.72
CA LEU A 181 11.01 2.74 34.07
C LEU A 181 9.70 2.92 33.29
N GLN A 182 9.47 4.08 32.68
CA GLN A 182 8.35 4.32 31.77
C GLN A 182 8.69 3.89 30.33
N GLY A 183 9.89 4.21 29.82
CA GLY A 183 10.33 3.82 28.48
C GLY A 183 10.53 2.31 28.31
N THR A 184 11.06 1.64 29.34
CA THR A 184 11.32 0.18 29.33
C THR A 184 10.07 -0.71 29.31
N ARG A 185 8.86 -0.14 29.37
CA ARG A 185 7.60 -0.86 29.13
C ARG A 185 7.16 -0.91 27.66
N LEU A 186 7.82 -0.18 26.75
CA LEU A 186 7.21 0.27 25.49
C LEU A 186 8.11 0.10 24.24
N LEU A 187 8.99 -0.89 24.20
CA LEU A 187 9.55 -1.41 22.94
C LEU A 187 8.52 -2.29 22.21
N GLY A 188 7.38 -1.69 21.85
CA GLY A 188 6.49 -2.25 20.83
C GLY A 188 7.03 -1.95 19.43
N ASP A 189 6.61 -2.74 18.44
CA ASP A 189 7.14 -2.71 17.08
C ASP A 189 6.99 -1.33 16.43
N THR A 190 8.06 -0.53 16.51
CA THR A 190 8.12 0.82 15.95
C THR A 190 8.56 0.75 14.49
N ASP A 191 7.99 -0.18 13.73
CA ASP A 191 8.13 -0.20 12.28
C ASP A 191 7.07 0.69 11.65
N LEU A 192 7.30 2.00 11.76
CA LEU A 192 6.61 3.01 10.96
C LEU A 192 7.09 2.97 9.50
N SER A 193 7.02 1.79 8.88
CA SER A 193 7.33 1.56 7.48
C SER A 193 6.17 2.04 6.60
N ILE A 194 5.87 3.34 6.68
CA ILE A 194 4.99 4.04 5.74
C ILE A 194 5.78 4.31 4.45
N LYS A 195 6.29 3.23 3.85
CA LYS A 195 6.99 3.23 2.57
C LYS A 195 5.97 2.94 1.48
N GLY A 196 5.69 3.93 0.65
CA GLY A 196 5.03 3.68 -0.63
C GLY A 196 5.95 2.90 -1.57
N PRO A 197 5.40 2.29 -2.64
CA PRO A 197 6.18 1.58 -3.65
C PRO A 197 7.28 2.50 -4.23
N THR A 198 8.50 1.99 -4.29
CA THR A 198 9.72 2.70 -4.70
C THR A 198 10.27 2.26 -6.06
N THR A 199 9.71 1.21 -6.66
CA THR A 199 9.98 0.83 -8.06
C THR A 199 8.70 0.93 -8.91
N PRO A 200 8.80 1.15 -10.24
CA PRO A 200 7.65 1.13 -11.15
C PRO A 200 6.87 -0.19 -11.09
N GLU A 201 7.58 -1.30 -10.84
CA GLU A 201 7.01 -2.64 -10.68
C GLU A 201 6.10 -2.73 -9.45
N GLU A 202 6.58 -2.23 -8.30
CA GLU A 202 5.81 -2.19 -7.04
C GLU A 202 4.54 -1.30 -7.17
N VAL A 203 4.58 -0.27 -8.04
CA VAL A 203 3.41 0.58 -8.34
C VAL A 203 2.40 -0.15 -9.23
N LEU A 204 2.86 -0.85 -10.27
CA LEU A 204 1.99 -1.52 -11.26
C LEU A 204 1.38 -2.83 -10.74
N LEU A 205 2.16 -3.63 -10.01
CA LEU A 205 1.78 -5.01 -9.62
C LEU A 205 0.42 -5.12 -8.88
N PRO A 206 0.02 -4.21 -7.96
CA PRO A 206 -1.31 -4.25 -7.33
C PRO A 206 -2.50 -4.00 -8.27
N LYS A 207 -2.29 -3.26 -9.37
CA LYS A 207 -3.30 -3.10 -10.43
C LYS A 207 -3.38 -4.38 -11.26
N LEU A 208 -2.24 -4.89 -11.70
CA LEU A 208 -2.15 -6.06 -12.58
C LEU A 208 -2.61 -7.36 -11.88
N ARG A 209 -2.47 -7.47 -10.55
CA ARG A 209 -3.07 -8.54 -9.73
C ARG A 209 -4.60 -8.52 -9.74
N ARG A 210 -5.23 -7.34 -9.66
CA ARG A 210 -6.70 -7.21 -9.74
C ARG A 210 -7.21 -7.58 -11.13
N GLU A 211 -6.54 -7.09 -12.18
CA GLU A 211 -6.85 -7.45 -13.56
C GLU A 211 -6.67 -8.96 -13.83
N ALA A 212 -5.61 -9.57 -13.30
CA ALA A 212 -5.37 -11.01 -13.40
C ALA A 212 -6.44 -11.84 -12.67
N ARG A 213 -6.84 -11.43 -11.46
CA ARG A 213 -7.91 -12.10 -10.70
C ARG A 213 -9.24 -12.06 -11.46
N GLN A 214 -9.64 -10.90 -11.98
CA GLN A 214 -10.86 -10.75 -12.79
C GLN A 214 -10.82 -11.59 -14.08
N GLU A 215 -9.66 -11.64 -14.76
CA GLU A 215 -9.50 -12.44 -15.99
C GLU A 215 -9.56 -13.95 -15.70
N TRP A 216 -8.97 -14.40 -14.59
CA TRP A 216 -9.04 -15.80 -14.13
C TRP A 216 -10.47 -16.20 -13.76
N GLU A 217 -11.17 -15.36 -12.99
CA GLU A 217 -12.56 -15.57 -12.58
C GLU A 217 -13.52 -15.61 -13.79
N ALA A 218 -13.33 -14.72 -14.78
CA ALA A 218 -14.11 -14.71 -16.01
C ALA A 218 -13.92 -15.99 -16.86
N LYS A 219 -12.74 -16.61 -16.81
CA LYS A 219 -12.43 -17.88 -17.50
C LYS A 219 -12.96 -19.10 -16.74
N ASN A 220 -12.77 -19.15 -15.42
CA ASN A 220 -12.94 -20.38 -14.62
C ASN A 220 -14.21 -20.43 -13.75
N GLY A 221 -14.92 -19.30 -13.58
CA GLY A 221 -16.05 -19.14 -12.66
C GLY A 221 -17.30 -20.02 -12.91
N LYS A 222 -17.32 -20.84 -13.97
CA LYS A 222 -18.38 -21.82 -14.23
C LYS A 222 -18.10 -23.23 -13.69
N GLN A 223 -16.85 -23.55 -13.33
CA GLN A 223 -16.51 -24.92 -12.88
C GLN A 223 -16.72 -25.14 -11.38
N HIS A 224 -16.61 -24.10 -10.55
CA HIS A 224 -16.69 -24.21 -9.08
C HIS A 224 -18.12 -24.26 -8.52
N GLN A 225 -19.14 -24.58 -9.33
CA GLN A 225 -20.55 -24.46 -8.93
C GLN A 225 -21.13 -25.72 -8.24
N THR A 226 -20.32 -26.74 -7.97
CA THR A 226 -20.74 -28.00 -7.32
C THR A 226 -19.83 -28.39 -6.16
N LEU A 227 -20.15 -27.92 -4.95
CA LEU A 227 -19.54 -28.37 -3.70
C LEU A 227 -20.44 -29.44 -3.04
N ASP A 228 -19.99 -30.70 -3.00
CA ASP A 228 -20.56 -31.73 -2.13
C ASP A 228 -19.70 -31.84 -0.85
N PHE A 229 -20.33 -31.66 0.31
CA PHE A 229 -19.65 -31.59 1.60
C PHE A 229 -19.26 -32.97 2.12
N ARG A 230 -18.18 -33.56 1.56
CA ARG A 230 -17.44 -34.67 2.18
C ARG A 230 -16.06 -34.87 1.56
N TYR A 231 -15.03 -34.74 2.40
CA TYR A 231 -13.61 -34.55 2.03
C TYR A 231 -13.36 -33.14 1.48
N ASP A 232 -12.25 -32.52 1.89
CA ASP A 232 -11.92 -31.13 1.56
C ASP A 232 -10.53 -31.10 0.90
N PRO A 233 -10.48 -31.05 -0.44
CA PRO A 233 -9.25 -30.89 -1.21
C PRO A 233 -8.89 -29.41 -1.50
N ASP A 234 -9.73 -28.45 -1.10
CA ASP A 234 -9.70 -27.07 -1.62
C ASP A 234 -8.47 -26.26 -1.15
N LEU A 235 -7.86 -26.69 -0.03
CA LEU A 235 -6.54 -26.23 0.43
C LEU A 235 -5.36 -26.56 -0.53
N LEU A 236 -5.62 -27.22 -1.66
CA LEU A 236 -4.68 -27.43 -2.78
C LEU A 236 -5.15 -26.80 -4.11
N GLU A 237 -6.32 -26.18 -4.14
CA GLU A 237 -6.93 -25.58 -5.35
C GLU A 237 -7.11 -24.07 -5.21
N THR A 238 -7.41 -23.57 -4.01
CA THR A 238 -7.19 -22.18 -3.61
C THR A 238 -5.72 -21.77 -3.87
N ASP A 239 -4.78 -22.62 -3.47
CA ASP A 239 -3.34 -22.51 -3.78
C ASP A 239 -3.06 -22.15 -5.25
N ARG A 240 -3.55 -23.01 -6.15
CA ARG A 240 -3.26 -22.94 -7.58
C ARG A 240 -3.93 -21.72 -8.21
N ARG A 241 -5.13 -21.36 -7.73
CA ARG A 241 -5.82 -20.13 -8.14
C ARG A 241 -4.98 -18.89 -7.82
N GLU A 242 -4.53 -18.73 -6.58
CA GLU A 242 -3.74 -17.57 -6.15
C GLU A 242 -2.44 -17.44 -6.98
N THR A 243 -1.77 -18.55 -7.25
CA THR A 243 -0.50 -18.55 -7.99
C THR A 243 -0.63 -18.47 -9.51
N GLU A 244 -1.69 -19.02 -10.12
CA GLU A 244 -2.03 -18.76 -11.52
C GLU A 244 -2.36 -17.27 -11.74
N ILE A 245 -3.08 -16.64 -10.81
CA ILE A 245 -3.35 -15.20 -10.79
C ILE A 245 -2.04 -14.39 -10.66
N GLU A 246 -1.16 -14.77 -9.73
CA GLU A 246 0.13 -14.10 -9.53
C GLU A 246 1.09 -14.29 -10.72
N ALA A 247 1.10 -15.46 -11.37
CA ALA A 247 1.86 -15.71 -12.59
C ALA A 247 1.32 -14.88 -13.77
N LEU A 248 0.00 -14.78 -13.92
CA LEU A 248 -0.66 -13.92 -14.90
C LEU A 248 -0.36 -12.43 -14.63
N ALA A 249 -0.36 -11.99 -13.36
CA ALA A 249 0.02 -10.65 -12.96
C ALA A 249 1.50 -10.32 -13.26
N LYS A 250 2.42 -11.26 -12.98
CA LYS A 250 3.84 -11.15 -13.32
C LYS A 250 4.10 -11.13 -14.84
N ASN A 251 3.33 -11.89 -15.62
CA ASN A 251 3.40 -11.87 -17.08
C ASN A 251 2.90 -10.52 -17.64
N LYS A 252 1.72 -10.07 -17.20
CA LYS A 252 1.20 -8.72 -17.48
C LYS A 252 2.21 -7.62 -17.10
N LEU A 253 2.89 -7.76 -15.95
CA LEU A 253 3.91 -6.81 -15.50
C LEU A 253 5.10 -6.79 -16.43
N LYS A 254 5.68 -7.95 -16.77
CA LYS A 254 6.79 -8.04 -17.72
C LYS A 254 6.43 -7.43 -19.07
N LYS A 255 5.20 -7.66 -19.54
CA LYS A 255 4.67 -7.05 -20.77
C LYS A 255 4.57 -5.52 -20.64
N ALA A 256 3.90 -5.00 -19.59
CA ALA A 256 3.73 -3.56 -19.38
C ALA A 256 5.07 -2.82 -19.19
N MET A 257 6.05 -3.44 -18.51
CA MET A 257 7.40 -2.91 -18.38
C MET A 257 8.11 -2.87 -19.74
N ALA A 258 7.98 -3.91 -20.57
CA ALA A 258 8.55 -3.90 -21.93
C ALA A 258 7.89 -2.85 -22.84
N GLU A 259 6.56 -2.70 -22.78
CA GLU A 259 5.80 -1.69 -23.53
C GLU A 259 6.12 -0.26 -23.06
N ALA A 260 6.49 -0.06 -21.79
CA ALA A 260 7.00 1.21 -21.26
C ALA A 260 8.50 1.45 -21.54
N GLY A 261 9.23 0.47 -22.07
CA GLY A 261 10.68 0.53 -22.27
C GLY A 261 11.51 0.47 -20.99
N LEU A 262 11.02 -0.27 -19.97
CA LEU A 262 11.59 -0.38 -18.62
C LEU A 262 12.07 -1.80 -18.25
N ALA A 263 12.06 -2.74 -19.20
CA ALA A 263 12.40 -4.16 -19.01
C ALA A 263 13.86 -4.51 -19.38
#